data_AF-A0AAU6HX16-F1
#
_entry.id   AF-A0AAU6HX16-F1
#
_cell.length_a   1.000
_cell.length_b   1.000
_cell.length_c   1.000
_cell.angle_alpha   90.00
_cell.angle_beta   90.00
_cell.angle_gamma   90.00
#
_symmetry.space_group_name_H-M   'P 1'
#
loop_
_entity.id
_entity.type
_entity.pdbx_description
1 polymer ?
#
loop_
_entity_poly.entity_id
_entity_poly.type
_entity_poly.pdbx_seq_one_letter_code
_entity_poly.pdbx_strand_id
1 'polypeptide(L)'
;MRWIVKRRGTRMYEEQVCAAAWRVQLTLATRTPSKAGADKDSAIGATVEHSVHIEKVLTALLNVLGPNHRLTFPAFEVSRACLDVSLLHESWTTYCAEQARPGADDTVLAMDREFPDPARVRAWAGYETARQRAGVLAERLAALGPQLAAVTGRDLSDRLLPATA
;
A
#
# COMPACT_ATOMS: atom_id res chain seq x y z
N MET A 1 39.17 -2.14 18.77
CA MET A 1 37.78 -1.89 19.25
C MET A 1 36.91 -1.05 18.32
N ARG A 2 37.40 0.08 17.73
CA ARG A 2 36.61 0.96 16.82
C ARG A 2 35.95 0.26 15.61
N TRP A 3 36.61 -0.75 15.03
CA TRP A 3 36.11 -1.49 13.86
C TRP A 3 34.91 -2.41 14.17
N ILE A 4 34.90 -3.04 15.35
CA ILE A 4 33.82 -3.94 15.78
C ILE A 4 32.53 -3.15 16.05
N VAL A 5 32.65 -1.96 16.66
CA VAL A 5 31.52 -1.06 16.93
C VAL A 5 30.91 -0.52 15.62
N LYS A 6 31.74 -0.11 14.66
CA LYS A 6 31.26 0.32 13.33
C LYS A 6 30.51 -0.80 12.61
N ARG A 7 31.07 -2.02 12.57
CA ARG A 7 30.39 -3.19 11.96
C ARG A 7 29.05 -3.50 12.62
N ARG A 8 28.97 -3.39 13.95
CA ARG A 8 27.73 -3.65 14.69
C ARG A 8 26.66 -2.59 14.40
N GLY A 9 27.05 -1.31 14.30
CA GLY A 9 26.15 -0.22 13.91
C GLY A 9 25.61 -0.36 12.49
N THR A 10 26.48 -0.68 11.53
CA THR A 10 26.06 -0.91 10.13
C THR A 10 25.12 -2.10 10.02
N ARG A 11 25.42 -3.23 10.68
CA ARG A 11 24.56 -4.41 10.68
C ARG A 11 23.18 -4.13 11.28
N MET A 12 23.12 -3.43 12.41
CA MET A 12 21.84 -3.07 13.05
C MET A 12 21.00 -2.17 12.14
N TYR A 13 21.63 -1.22 11.44
CA TYR A 13 20.95 -0.37 10.46
C TYR A 13 20.42 -1.17 9.27
N GLU A 14 21.22 -2.06 8.69
CA GLU A 14 20.79 -2.94 7.60
C GLU A 14 19.63 -3.86 8.00
N GLU A 15 19.66 -4.40 9.22
CA GLU A 15 18.57 -5.21 9.79
C GLU A 15 17.28 -4.39 9.96
N GLN A 16 17.38 -3.13 10.41
CA GLN A 16 16.23 -2.21 10.49
C GLN A 16 15.64 -1.88 9.12
N VAL A 17 16.50 -1.57 8.14
CA VAL A 17 16.08 -1.29 6.75
C VAL A 17 15.38 -2.52 6.15
N CYS A 18 15.96 -3.71 6.33
CA CYS A 18 15.38 -4.96 5.85
C CYS A 18 14.01 -5.23 6.49
N ALA A 19 13.89 -5.08 7.81
CA ALA A 19 12.62 -5.26 8.52
C ALA A 19 11.54 -4.25 8.07
N ALA A 20 11.91 -2.99 7.83
CA ALA A 20 11.00 -1.96 7.33
C ALA A 20 10.56 -2.25 5.88
N ALA A 21 11.50 -2.61 5.00
CA ALA A 21 11.20 -2.99 3.62
C ALA A 21 10.29 -4.24 3.55
N TRP A 22 10.51 -5.20 4.45
CA TRP A 22 9.66 -6.40 4.57
C TRP A 22 8.24 -6.05 4.97
N ARG A 23 8.05 -5.12 5.92
CA ARG A 23 6.71 -4.64 6.32
C ARG A 23 5.99 -3.98 5.15
N VAL A 24 6.67 -3.17 4.36
CA VAL A 24 6.08 -2.57 3.15
C VAL A 24 5.63 -3.67 2.19
N GLN A 25 6.49 -4.64 1.87
CA GLN A 25 6.09 -5.75 0.98
C GLN A 25 4.92 -6.56 1.52
N LEU A 26 4.90 -6.86 2.82
CA LEU A 26 3.82 -7.60 3.44
C LEU A 26 2.49 -6.84 3.37
N THR A 27 2.51 -5.53 3.67
CA THR A 27 1.32 -4.68 3.54
C THR A 27 0.85 -4.62 2.10
N LEU A 28 1.75 -4.42 1.13
CA LEU A 28 1.38 -4.41 -0.28
C LEU A 28 0.81 -5.75 -0.72
N ALA A 29 1.38 -6.87 -0.28
CA ALA A 29 0.90 -8.20 -0.62
C ALA A 29 -0.48 -8.52 -0.02
N THR A 30 -0.85 -7.90 1.10
CA THR A 30 -2.12 -8.18 1.81
C THR A 30 -3.20 -7.15 1.56
N ARG A 31 -2.83 -5.93 1.16
CA ARG A 31 -3.70 -4.75 1.05
C ARG A 31 -3.71 -4.12 -0.33
N THR A 32 -3.02 -4.69 -1.30
CA THR A 32 -3.24 -4.33 -2.71
C THR A 32 -4.20 -5.37 -3.28
N PRO A 33 -5.38 -4.99 -3.76
CA PRO A 33 -6.32 -5.95 -4.35
C PRO A 33 -5.62 -6.71 -5.49
N SER A 34 -5.62 -8.04 -5.39
CA SER A 34 -4.91 -8.94 -6.31
C SER A 34 -5.38 -8.71 -7.76
N LYS A 35 -4.41 -8.70 -8.70
CA LYS A 35 -4.65 -8.60 -10.15
C LYS A 35 -5.46 -9.76 -10.73
N ALA A 36 -5.59 -10.88 -10.01
CA ALA A 36 -6.29 -12.07 -10.50
C ALA A 36 -7.72 -12.14 -9.97
N GLY A 37 -8.68 -11.61 -10.73
CA GLY A 37 -10.12 -11.88 -10.56
C GLY A 37 -10.94 -10.79 -9.86
N ALA A 38 -10.33 -9.75 -9.29
CA ALA A 38 -11.08 -8.60 -8.77
C ALA A 38 -11.54 -7.68 -9.91
N ASP A 39 -12.78 -7.20 -9.82
CA ASP A 39 -13.29 -6.15 -10.71
C ASP A 39 -12.44 -4.87 -10.55
N LYS A 40 -12.16 -4.18 -11.66
CA LYS A 40 -11.28 -3.00 -11.67
C LYS A 40 -11.82 -1.87 -10.81
N ASP A 41 -13.14 -1.72 -10.73
CA ASP A 41 -13.77 -0.66 -9.96
C ASP A 41 -13.72 -0.99 -8.46
N SER A 42 -13.99 -2.24 -8.08
CA SER A 42 -13.78 -2.70 -6.69
C SER A 42 -12.34 -2.49 -6.23
N ALA A 43 -11.36 -2.75 -7.11
CA ALA A 43 -9.95 -2.55 -6.80
C ALA A 43 -9.62 -1.07 -6.51
N ILE A 44 -10.30 -0.11 -7.16
CA ILE A 44 -10.13 1.32 -6.89
C ILE A 44 -10.63 1.66 -5.49
N GLY A 45 -11.84 1.23 -5.12
CA GLY A 45 -12.41 1.46 -3.79
C GLY A 45 -11.55 0.86 -2.67
N ALA A 46 -11.12 -0.40 -2.84
CA ALA A 46 -10.23 -1.06 -1.89
C ALA A 46 -8.86 -0.38 -1.80
N THR A 47 -8.32 0.14 -2.91
CA THR A 47 -7.05 0.90 -2.91
C THR A 47 -7.17 2.18 -2.09
N VAL A 48 -8.32 2.87 -2.15
CA VAL A 48 -8.59 4.06 -1.33
C VAL A 48 -8.70 3.69 0.15
N GLU A 49 -9.40 2.61 0.50
CA GLU A 49 -9.49 2.14 1.89
C GLU A 49 -8.10 1.76 2.44
N HIS A 50 -7.25 1.12 1.63
CA HIS A 50 -5.94 0.63 2.09
C HIS A 50 -4.82 1.65 2.04
N SER A 51 -5.00 2.79 1.37
CA SER A 51 -3.93 3.77 1.17
C SER A 51 -3.37 4.28 2.51
N VAL A 52 -4.21 4.45 3.53
CA VAL A 52 -3.80 4.89 4.87
C VAL A 52 -2.83 3.90 5.55
N HIS A 53 -3.00 2.61 5.28
CA HIS A 53 -2.11 1.56 5.79
C HIS A 53 -0.80 1.52 5.01
N ILE A 54 -0.86 1.68 3.69
CA ILE A 54 0.31 1.72 2.81
C ILE A 54 1.17 2.94 3.13
N GLU A 55 0.55 4.11 3.29
CA GLU A 55 1.21 5.37 3.66
C GLU A 55 1.97 5.24 5.00
N LYS A 56 1.35 4.62 6.00
CA LYS A 56 1.96 4.40 7.32
C LYS A 56 3.24 3.58 7.22
N VAL A 57 3.26 2.50 6.45
CA VAL A 57 4.45 1.65 6.32
C VAL A 57 5.51 2.28 5.44
N LEU A 58 5.14 3.06 4.42
CA LEU A 58 6.08 3.82 3.60
C LEU A 58 6.75 4.95 4.40
N THR A 59 5.99 5.65 5.24
CA THR A 59 6.53 6.65 6.17
C THR A 59 7.51 6.02 7.16
N ALA A 60 7.17 4.85 7.72
CA ALA A 60 8.06 4.11 8.60
C ALA A 60 9.35 3.67 7.89
N LEU A 61 9.25 3.23 6.62
CA LEU A 61 10.42 2.93 5.81
C LEU A 61 11.28 4.18 5.64
N LEU A 62 10.71 5.30 5.18
CA LEU A 62 11.43 6.56 4.96
C LEU A 62 12.14 7.07 6.23
N ASN A 63 11.53 6.91 7.41
CA ASN A 63 12.15 7.29 8.68
C ASN A 63 13.39 6.46 9.03
N VAL A 64 13.45 5.22 8.56
CA VAL A 64 14.62 4.35 8.72
C VAL A 64 15.64 4.61 7.62
N LEU A 65 15.18 4.91 6.40
CA LEU A 65 16.03 5.23 5.27
C LEU A 65 16.74 6.58 5.50
N GLY A 66 18.06 6.55 5.65
CA GLY A 66 18.84 7.79 5.61
C GLY A 66 18.68 8.52 4.25
N PRO A 67 18.97 9.83 4.17
CA PRO A 67 18.75 10.63 2.96
C PRO A 67 19.55 10.12 1.73
N ASN A 68 20.67 9.42 1.97
CA ASN A 68 21.54 8.89 0.92
C ASN A 68 21.26 7.42 0.57
N HIS A 69 20.26 6.79 1.18
CA HIS A 69 19.94 5.41 0.85
C HIS A 69 19.28 5.32 -0.54
N ARG A 70 19.69 4.33 -1.35
CA ARG A 70 19.20 4.17 -2.73
C ARG A 70 17.67 4.05 -2.87
N LEU A 71 17.01 3.54 -1.83
CA LEU A 71 15.55 3.41 -1.80
C LEU A 71 14.81 4.69 -1.40
N THR A 72 15.50 5.71 -0.88
CA THR A 72 14.83 6.88 -0.29
C THR A 72 13.98 7.60 -1.31
N PHE A 73 14.55 7.92 -2.49
CA PHE A 73 13.81 8.62 -3.53
C PHE A 73 12.65 7.78 -4.13
N PRO A 74 12.85 6.50 -4.50
CA PRO A 74 11.75 5.63 -4.91
C PRO A 74 10.62 5.51 -3.87
N ALA A 75 10.97 5.30 -2.59
CA ALA A 75 9.99 5.18 -1.52
C ALA A 75 9.23 6.51 -1.28
N PHE A 76 9.92 7.65 -1.44
CA PHE A 76 9.32 8.97 -1.34
C PHE A 76 8.30 9.23 -2.45
N GLU A 77 8.64 8.91 -3.71
CA GLU A 77 7.72 9.07 -4.84
C GLU A 77 6.45 8.22 -4.67
N VAL A 78 6.59 6.98 -4.20
CA VAL A 78 5.43 6.13 -3.87
C VAL A 78 4.64 6.72 -2.70
N SER A 79 5.31 7.18 -1.65
CA SER A 79 4.65 7.78 -0.48
C SER A 79 3.82 9.01 -0.88
N ARG A 80 4.33 9.84 -1.78
CA ARG A 80 3.61 11.00 -2.32
C ARG A 80 2.37 10.57 -3.12
N ALA A 81 2.51 9.61 -4.03
CA ALA A 81 1.36 9.10 -4.78
C ALA A 81 0.32 8.42 -3.86
N CYS A 82 0.78 7.77 -2.79
CA CYS A 82 -0.09 7.15 -1.80
C CYS A 82 -0.86 8.19 -0.99
N LEU A 83 -0.20 9.28 -0.58
CA LEU A 83 -0.84 10.41 0.09
C LEU A 83 -1.97 11.01 -0.76
N ASP A 84 -1.73 11.20 -2.06
CA ASP A 84 -2.76 11.71 -2.97
C ASP A 84 -4.02 10.82 -2.99
N VAL A 85 -3.86 9.50 -2.87
CA VAL A 85 -4.99 8.57 -2.73
C VAL A 85 -5.62 8.66 -1.33
N SER A 86 -4.81 8.70 -0.26
CA SER A 86 -5.28 8.82 1.13
C SER A 86 -6.14 10.05 1.39
N LEU A 87 -5.91 11.15 0.67
CA LEU A 87 -6.76 12.34 0.74
C LEU A 87 -8.23 12.07 0.36
N LEU A 88 -8.52 10.97 -0.33
CA LEU A 88 -9.87 10.57 -0.70
C LEU A 88 -10.54 9.68 0.36
N HIS A 89 -9.78 9.11 1.30
CA HIS A 89 -10.26 8.10 2.26
C HIS A 89 -11.44 8.58 3.10
N GLU A 90 -11.40 9.83 3.58
CA GLU A 90 -12.50 10.38 4.38
C GLU A 90 -13.79 10.47 3.57
N SER A 91 -13.74 11.02 2.35
CA SER A 91 -14.92 11.12 1.48
C SER A 91 -15.44 9.74 1.03
N TRP A 92 -14.56 8.77 0.84
CA TRP A 92 -14.94 7.37 0.57
C TRP A 92 -15.65 6.74 1.77
N THR A 93 -15.12 6.94 2.98
CA THR A 93 -15.69 6.39 4.22
C THR A 93 -17.08 6.98 4.49
N THR A 94 -17.22 8.30 4.35
CA THR A 94 -18.50 9.00 4.51
C THR A 94 -19.53 8.49 3.51
N TYR A 95 -19.16 8.39 2.23
CA TYR A 95 -20.04 7.85 1.19
C TYR A 95 -20.50 6.42 1.51
N CYS A 96 -19.59 5.55 1.95
CA CYS A 96 -19.96 4.18 2.32
C CYS A 96 -20.90 4.11 3.52
N ALA A 97 -20.70 4.98 4.52
CA ALA A 97 -21.59 5.07 5.68
C ALA A 97 -22.99 5.55 5.30
N GLU A 98 -23.12 6.49 4.38
CA GLU A 98 -24.41 6.96 3.86
C GLU A 98 -25.16 5.89 3.07
N GLN A 99 -24.44 4.99 2.40
CA GLN A 99 -24.99 3.87 1.64
C GLN A 99 -25.22 2.60 2.49
N ALA A 100 -24.98 2.69 3.80
CA ALA A 100 -25.12 1.56 4.70
C ALA A 100 -26.57 1.06 4.77
N ARG A 101 -26.72 -0.26 4.87
CA ARG A 101 -28.04 -0.86 5.11
C ARG A 101 -28.51 -0.51 6.53
N PRO A 102 -29.83 -0.33 6.75
CA PRO A 102 -30.35 -0.13 8.10
C PRO A 102 -29.90 -1.25 9.05
N GLY A 103 -29.32 -0.87 10.19
CA GLY A 103 -28.83 -1.81 11.20
C GLY A 103 -27.46 -2.44 10.91
N ALA A 104 -26.72 -1.97 9.90
CA ALA A 104 -25.32 -2.36 9.73
C ALA A 104 -24.48 -1.90 10.93
N ASP A 105 -23.72 -2.81 11.51
CA ASP A 105 -22.75 -2.51 12.56
C ASP A 105 -21.39 -2.09 11.95
N ASP A 106 -20.46 -1.65 12.80
CA ASP A 106 -19.13 -1.20 12.40
C ASP A 106 -18.33 -2.29 11.65
N THR A 107 -18.58 -3.57 11.94
CA THR A 107 -17.90 -4.69 11.28
C THR A 107 -18.37 -4.83 9.85
N VAL A 108 -19.69 -4.79 9.64
CA VAL A 108 -20.29 -4.83 8.29
C VAL A 108 -19.83 -3.62 7.48
N LEU A 109 -19.80 -2.43 8.08
CA LEU A 109 -19.31 -1.22 7.40
C LEU A 109 -17.83 -1.31 7.01
N ALA A 110 -16.99 -1.89 7.86
CA ALA A 110 -15.58 -2.11 7.52
C ALA A 110 -15.43 -3.14 6.39
N MET A 111 -16.19 -4.24 6.41
CA MET A 111 -16.15 -5.25 5.36
C MET A 111 -16.64 -4.71 4.01
N ASP A 112 -17.72 -3.92 3.99
CA ASP A 112 -18.25 -3.29 2.78
C ASP A 112 -17.25 -2.31 2.14
N ARG A 113 -16.35 -1.71 2.94
CA ARG A 113 -15.27 -0.83 2.45
C ARG A 113 -14.05 -1.59 1.97
N GLU A 114 -13.69 -2.68 2.65
CA GLU A 114 -12.60 -3.58 2.27
C GLU A 114 -12.92 -4.33 0.96
N PHE A 115 -14.18 -4.72 0.76
CA PHE A 115 -14.66 -5.48 -0.40
C PHE A 115 -15.84 -4.77 -1.09
N PRO A 116 -15.62 -3.60 -1.69
CA PRO A 116 -16.72 -2.77 -2.15
C PRO A 116 -17.33 -3.29 -3.45
N ASP A 117 -18.65 -3.14 -3.57
CA ASP A 117 -19.38 -3.42 -4.80
C ASP A 117 -18.92 -2.48 -5.95
N PRO A 118 -18.59 -3.00 -7.15
CA PRO A 118 -18.14 -2.20 -8.28
C PRO A 118 -19.08 -1.05 -8.66
N ALA A 119 -20.39 -1.30 -8.65
CA ALA A 119 -21.38 -0.31 -9.04
C ALA A 119 -21.47 0.81 -7.99
N ARG A 120 -21.33 0.46 -6.71
CA ARG A 120 -21.22 1.43 -5.62
C ARG A 120 -19.97 2.30 -5.77
N VAL A 121 -18.82 1.69 -6.09
CA VAL A 121 -17.57 2.46 -6.32
C VAL A 121 -17.73 3.44 -7.48
N ARG A 122 -18.35 3.03 -8.59
CA ARG A 122 -18.61 3.94 -9.73
C ARG A 122 -19.60 5.06 -9.43
N ALA A 123 -20.55 4.83 -8.54
CA ALA A 123 -21.55 5.81 -8.16
C ALA A 123 -21.00 6.88 -7.19
N TRP A 124 -19.85 6.64 -6.58
CA TRP A 124 -19.17 7.62 -5.73
C TRP A 124 -18.62 8.79 -6.55
N ALA A 125 -18.93 10.03 -6.13
CA ALA A 125 -18.49 11.24 -6.83
C ALA A 125 -16.96 11.37 -6.97
N GLY A 126 -16.19 10.74 -6.08
CA GLY A 126 -14.72 10.72 -6.13
C GLY A 126 -14.11 9.72 -7.12
N TYR A 127 -14.93 8.88 -7.78
CA TYR A 127 -14.47 7.73 -8.57
C TYR A 127 -13.40 8.07 -9.62
N GLU A 128 -13.64 9.05 -10.49
CA GLU A 128 -12.68 9.37 -11.56
C GLU A 128 -11.34 9.87 -11.01
N THR A 129 -11.39 10.69 -9.95
CA THR A 129 -10.18 11.16 -9.25
C THR A 129 -9.44 9.98 -8.62
N ALA A 130 -10.17 9.07 -7.96
CA ALA A 130 -9.61 7.88 -7.33
C ALA A 130 -8.97 6.95 -8.37
N ARG A 131 -9.65 6.72 -9.50
CA ARG A 131 -9.15 5.91 -10.61
C ARG A 131 -7.82 6.44 -11.14
N GLN A 132 -7.75 7.74 -11.40
CA GLN A 132 -6.52 8.36 -11.90
C GLN A 132 -5.37 8.23 -10.90
N ARG A 133 -5.61 8.58 -9.63
CA ARG A 133 -4.57 8.55 -8.58
C ARG A 133 -4.13 7.12 -8.26
N ALA A 134 -5.07 6.17 -8.21
CA ALA A 134 -4.76 4.75 -8.02
C ALA A 134 -3.93 4.18 -9.19
N GLY A 135 -4.18 4.62 -10.42
CA GLY A 135 -3.35 4.28 -11.58
C GLY A 135 -1.90 4.72 -11.41
N VAL A 136 -1.69 5.99 -11.03
CA VAL A 136 -0.34 6.53 -10.75
C VAL A 136 0.33 5.76 -9.60
N LEU A 137 -0.40 5.51 -8.50
CA LEU A 137 0.13 4.74 -7.37
C LEU A 137 0.55 3.32 -7.80
N ALA A 138 -0.27 2.64 -8.59
CA ALA A 138 0.02 1.29 -9.07
C ALA A 138 1.31 1.23 -9.92
N GLU A 139 1.54 2.21 -10.80
CA GLU A 139 2.78 2.32 -11.57
C GLU A 139 4.01 2.51 -10.66
N ARG A 140 3.90 3.39 -9.66
CA ARG A 140 5.00 3.64 -8.71
C ARG A 140 5.28 2.43 -7.83
N LEU A 141 4.25 1.73 -7.37
CA LEU A 141 4.39 0.49 -6.61
C LEU A 141 5.05 -0.61 -7.42
N ALA A 142 4.69 -0.76 -8.70
CA ALA A 142 5.33 -1.71 -9.60
C ALA A 142 6.83 -1.43 -9.79
N ALA A 143 7.24 -0.15 -9.80
CA ALA A 143 8.64 0.24 -9.88
C ALA A 143 9.42 0.06 -8.56
N LEU A 144 8.74 0.17 -7.41
CA LEU A 144 9.34 -0.01 -6.09
C LEU A 144 9.51 -1.48 -5.71
N GLY A 145 8.58 -2.36 -6.12
CA GLY A 145 8.56 -3.79 -5.77
C GLY A 145 9.90 -4.51 -5.93
N PRO A 146 10.54 -4.50 -7.11
CA PRO A 146 11.83 -5.17 -7.33
C PRO A 146 12.95 -4.64 -6.44
N GLN A 147 12.92 -3.35 -6.09
CA GLN A 147 13.94 -2.73 -5.27
C GLN A 147 13.78 -3.13 -3.80
N LEU A 148 12.53 -3.28 -3.33
CA LEU A 148 12.25 -3.84 -2.02
C LEU A 148 12.70 -5.30 -1.96
N ALA A 149 12.39 -6.10 -2.99
CA ALA A 149 12.78 -7.50 -3.08
C ALA A 149 14.31 -7.68 -3.03
N ALA A 150 15.05 -6.80 -3.70
CA ALA A 150 16.52 -6.78 -3.64
C ALA A 150 17.09 -6.48 -2.24
N VAL A 151 16.35 -5.76 -1.39
CA VAL A 151 16.76 -5.47 -0.01
C VAL A 151 16.39 -6.60 0.96
N THR A 152 15.23 -7.23 0.76
CA THR A 152 14.75 -8.31 1.63
C THR A 152 15.26 -9.69 1.22
N GLY A 153 15.82 -9.82 0.01
CA GLY A 153 16.24 -11.10 -0.57
C GLY A 153 15.07 -12.02 -0.96
N ARG A 154 13.84 -11.49 -1.01
CA ARG A 154 12.61 -12.22 -1.33
C ARG A 154 11.61 -11.28 -1.97
N ASP A 155 10.99 -11.74 -3.05
CA ASP A 155 9.86 -11.04 -3.66
C ASP A 155 8.54 -11.65 -3.14
N LEU A 156 7.75 -10.83 -2.44
CA LEU A 156 6.39 -11.22 -2.02
C LEU A 156 5.32 -10.91 -3.06
N SER A 157 5.66 -10.17 -4.13
CA SER A 157 4.74 -9.82 -5.21
C SER A 157 4.24 -11.06 -5.97
N ASP A 158 5.09 -12.10 -6.09
CA ASP A 158 4.78 -13.36 -6.78
C ASP A 158 3.85 -14.30 -6.00
N ARG A 159 3.79 -14.16 -4.66
CA ARG A 159 2.90 -15.00 -3.83
C ARG A 159 1.41 -14.67 -3.98
N LEU A 160 1.08 -13.71 -4.84
CA LEU A 160 -0.28 -13.35 -5.24
C LEU A 160 -0.75 -14.02 -6.54
N LEU A 161 0.08 -14.83 -7.21
CA LEU A 161 -0.32 -15.60 -8.38
C LEU A 161 -0.37 -17.09 -8.02
N PRO A 162 -1.54 -17.77 -8.06
CA PRO A 162 -1.49 -19.19 -8.39
C PRO A 162 -0.86 -19.29 -9.78
N ALA A 163 0.19 -20.11 -9.89
CA ALA A 163 0.74 -20.48 -11.18
C ALA A 163 -0.40 -20.91 -12.09
N THR A 164 -0.54 -20.25 -13.23
CA THR A 164 -1.33 -20.78 -14.34
C THR A 164 -0.74 -22.15 -14.68
N ALA A 165 -1.46 -23.20 -14.29
CA ALA A 165 -1.32 -24.57 -14.76
C ALA A 165 -2.61 -24.94 -15.46
#